data_AF-A0A1F8BLT6-F1
#
_entry.id   AF-A0A1F8BLT6-F1
#
_cell.length_a   1.000
_cell.length_b   1.000
_cell.length_c   1.000
_cell.angle_alpha   90.00
_cell.angle_beta   90.00
_cell.angle_gamma   90.00
#
_symmetry.space_group_name_H-M   'P 1'
#
loop_
_entity.id
_entity.type
_entity.pdbx_description
1 polymer ?
#
loop_
_entity_poly.entity_id
_entity_poly.type
_entity_poly.pdbx_seq_one_letter_code
_entity_poly.pdbx_strand_id
1 'polypeptide(L)'
;MLKIRRVFLSFKKFLPKNFRKAFLLLYIFGLVLGLILTLVYAFVPSFVTCASFFAENFCTPAGIFLILALSLPGYLVAGNILALLPEIPWVPSLIIVIVTSGAFYFLIGLLIDKKRRKKISVSGINKLVIYLSFGLLLLFLISLLQAII
;
A
#
# COMPACT_ATOMS: atom_id res chain seq x y z
N MET A 1 8.38 -12.00 33.10
CA MET A 1 7.55 -10.88 32.58
C MET A 1 8.27 -9.51 32.47
N LEU A 2 9.34 -9.21 33.23
CA LEU A 2 10.03 -7.90 33.19
C LEU A 2 10.78 -7.55 31.88
N LYS A 3 11.24 -8.55 31.12
CA LYS A 3 12.05 -8.36 29.90
C LYS A 3 11.21 -7.81 28.73
N ILE A 4 9.97 -8.28 28.58
CA ILE A 4 9.04 -7.87 27.52
C ILE A 4 8.64 -6.39 27.67
N ARG A 5 8.40 -5.94 28.91
CA ARG A 5 8.01 -4.55 29.20
C ARG A 5 9.09 -3.54 28.80
N ARG A 6 10.38 -3.93 28.92
CA ARG A 6 11.54 -3.09 28.60
C ARG A 6 11.75 -2.96 27.07
N VAL A 7 11.51 -4.05 26.33
CA VAL A 7 11.51 -4.04 24.86
C VAL A 7 10.38 -3.17 24.34
N PHE A 8 9.18 -3.31 24.90
CA PHE A 8 8.02 -2.49 24.53
C PHE A 8 8.25 -1.00 24.78
N LEU A 9 8.90 -0.65 25.91
CA LEU A 9 9.27 0.73 26.23
C LEU A 9 10.33 1.30 25.29
N SER A 10 11.28 0.48 24.84
CA SER A 10 12.29 0.89 23.84
C SER A 10 11.67 1.09 22.46
N PHE A 11 10.77 0.18 22.04
CA PHE A 11 9.97 0.35 20.82
C PHE A 11 9.15 1.64 20.86
N LYS A 12 8.58 1.98 22.03
CA LYS A 12 7.79 3.20 22.20
C LYS A 12 8.59 4.49 21.98
N LYS A 13 9.91 4.47 22.21
CA LYS A 13 10.81 5.60 21.91
C LYS A 13 11.10 5.74 20.41
N PHE A 14 11.00 4.66 19.65
CA PHE A 14 11.21 4.65 18.20
C PHE A 14 9.94 5.00 17.40
N LEU A 15 8.79 5.14 18.08
CA LEU A 15 7.55 5.54 17.42
C LEU A 15 7.66 6.98 16.89
N PRO A 16 7.46 7.22 15.59
CA PRO A 16 7.55 8.56 15.02
C PRO A 16 6.55 9.51 15.66
N LYS A 17 6.93 10.80 15.74
CA LYS A 17 6.07 11.86 16.30
C LYS A 17 4.86 12.17 15.40
N ASN A 18 4.97 11.94 14.09
CA ASN A 18 3.93 12.19 13.09
C ASN A 18 3.78 10.97 12.17
N PHE A 19 2.83 10.09 12.45
CA PHE A 19 2.63 8.87 11.66
C PHE A 19 2.18 9.17 10.23
N ARG A 20 1.36 10.21 10.02
CA ARG A 20 0.96 10.64 8.67
C ARG A 20 2.14 10.87 7.72
N LYS A 21 3.20 11.52 8.21
CA LYS A 21 4.41 11.80 7.43
C LYS A 21 5.30 10.56 7.34
N ALA A 22 5.40 9.80 8.43
CA ALA A 22 6.24 8.61 8.46
C ALA A 22 5.76 7.53 7.46
N PHE A 23 4.46 7.25 7.40
CA PHE A 23 3.91 6.29 6.44
C PHE A 23 4.04 6.74 4.99
N LEU A 24 3.77 8.03 4.71
CA LEU A 24 3.98 8.59 3.37
C LEU A 24 5.47 8.51 2.96
N LEU A 25 6.39 8.85 3.87
CA LEU A 25 7.82 8.82 3.60
C LEU A 25 8.31 7.39 3.41
N LEU A 26 7.80 6.43 4.19
CA LEU A 26 8.09 5.01 4.01
C LEU A 26 7.62 4.50 2.65
N TYR A 27 6.44 4.93 2.18
CA TYR A 27 5.96 4.62 0.84
C TYR A 27 6.88 5.21 -0.24
N ILE A 28 7.20 6.51 -0.17
CA ILE A 28 8.11 7.17 -1.12
C ILE A 28 9.49 6.49 -1.13
N PHE A 29 10.03 6.20 0.06
CA PHE A 29 11.31 5.49 0.19
C PHE A 29 11.26 4.11 -0.45
N GLY A 30 10.16 3.37 -0.26
CA GLY A 30 9.94 2.09 -0.90
C GLY A 30 9.86 2.19 -2.43
N LEU A 31 9.21 3.23 -2.98
CA LEU A 31 9.19 3.49 -4.42
C LEU A 31 10.59 3.77 -4.97
N VAL A 32 11.35 4.65 -4.31
CA VAL A 32 12.72 4.98 -4.71
C VAL A 32 13.61 3.75 -4.65
N LEU A 33 13.51 2.96 -3.58
CA LEU A 33 14.23 1.70 -3.45
C LEU A 33 13.86 0.72 -4.56
N GLY A 34 12.57 0.61 -4.90
CA GLY A 34 12.09 -0.23 -6.01
C GLY A 34 12.64 0.23 -7.36
N LEU A 35 12.75 1.53 -7.60
CA LEU A 35 13.37 2.08 -8.82
C LEU A 35 14.86 1.73 -8.87
N ILE A 36 15.59 1.89 -7.76
CA ILE A 36 17.00 1.51 -7.67
C ILE A 36 17.18 0.02 -7.95
N LEU A 37 16.36 -0.83 -7.35
CA LEU A 37 16.42 -2.29 -7.57
C LEU A 37 16.08 -2.67 -9.02
N THR A 38 15.15 -1.94 -9.66
CA THR A 38 14.85 -2.12 -11.09
C THR A 38 16.05 -1.73 -11.95
N LEU A 39 16.79 -0.69 -11.59
CA LEU A 39 18.05 -0.34 -12.28
C LEU A 39 19.13 -1.39 -12.06
N VAL A 40 19.25 -1.94 -10.84
CA VAL A 40 20.20 -3.03 -10.54
C VAL A 40 19.92 -4.26 -11.40
N TYR A 41 18.65 -4.58 -11.69
CA TYR A 41 18.29 -5.69 -12.56
C TYR A 41 18.93 -5.58 -13.96
N ALA A 42 19.14 -4.37 -14.50
CA ALA A 42 19.83 -4.18 -15.78
C ALA A 42 21.28 -4.67 -15.75
N PHE A 43 21.91 -4.70 -14.57
CA PHE A 43 23.27 -5.20 -14.35
C PHE A 43 23.30 -6.63 -13.79
N VAL A 44 22.24 -7.03 -13.08
CA VAL A 44 22.10 -8.33 -12.42
C VAL A 44 20.74 -8.94 -12.76
N PRO A 45 20.61 -9.60 -13.93
CA PRO A 45 19.32 -10.15 -14.41
C PRO A 45 18.78 -11.29 -13.55
N SER A 46 19.57 -11.85 -12.64
CA SER A 46 19.11 -12.84 -11.67
C SER A 46 18.27 -12.25 -10.54
N PHE A 47 18.16 -10.92 -10.44
CA PHE A 47 17.41 -10.21 -9.39
C PHE A 47 15.89 -10.18 -9.67
N VAL A 48 15.31 -11.36 -9.83
CA VAL A 48 13.90 -11.60 -10.13
C VAL A 48 13.19 -12.10 -8.87
N THR A 49 11.96 -11.66 -8.66
CA THR A 49 11.06 -12.18 -7.63
C THR A 49 9.86 -12.82 -8.31
N CYS A 50 9.59 -14.07 -7.97
CA CYS A 50 8.41 -14.79 -8.40
C CYS A 50 7.41 -14.84 -7.25
N ALA A 51 6.16 -14.49 -7.53
CA ALA A 51 5.07 -14.56 -6.57
C ALA A 51 3.82 -15.11 -7.22
N SER A 52 2.94 -15.65 -6.39
CA SER A 52 1.59 -16.04 -6.80
C SER A 52 0.62 -14.97 -6.31
N PHE A 53 -0.03 -14.27 -7.24
CA PHE A 53 -1.18 -13.42 -6.94
C PHE A 53 -2.37 -13.91 -7.75
N PHE A 54 -3.55 -13.99 -7.12
CA PHE A 54 -4.79 -14.38 -7.79
C PHE A 54 -4.71 -15.72 -8.54
N ALA A 55 -3.96 -16.67 -8.00
CA ALA A 55 -3.68 -17.98 -8.63
C ALA A 55 -2.88 -17.93 -9.94
N GLU A 56 -2.36 -16.76 -10.34
CA GLU A 56 -1.38 -16.63 -11.40
C GLU A 56 0.03 -16.47 -10.82
N ASN A 57 0.96 -17.23 -11.38
CA ASN A 57 2.38 -17.11 -11.04
C ASN A 57 3.04 -16.17 -12.03
N PHE A 58 3.68 -15.13 -11.52
CA PHE A 58 4.43 -14.18 -12.34
C PHE A 58 5.80 -13.93 -11.72
N CYS A 59 6.80 -13.78 -12.59
CA CYS A 59 8.17 -13.47 -12.22
C CYS A 59 8.52 -12.09 -12.79
N THR A 60 8.93 -11.16 -11.93
CA THR A 60 9.28 -9.79 -12.34
C THR A 60 10.56 -9.35 -11.63
N PRO A 61 11.29 -8.37 -12.16
CA PRO A 61 12.39 -7.74 -11.45
C PRO A 61 11.96 -7.33 -10.04
N ALA A 62 12.78 -7.62 -9.01
CA ALA A 62 12.41 -7.42 -7.61
C ALA A 62 11.99 -5.97 -7.30
N GLY A 63 12.58 -5.00 -8.01
CA GLY A 63 12.21 -3.59 -7.90
C GLY A 63 10.79 -3.29 -8.40
N ILE A 64 10.40 -3.86 -9.54
CA ILE A 64 9.03 -3.75 -10.08
C ILE A 64 8.05 -4.43 -9.13
N PHE A 65 8.39 -5.62 -8.63
CA PHE A 65 7.57 -6.32 -7.65
C PHE A 65 7.32 -5.47 -6.38
N LEU A 66 8.37 -4.83 -5.84
CA LEU A 66 8.25 -3.97 -4.67
C LEU A 66 7.33 -2.76 -4.93
N ILE A 67 7.48 -2.11 -6.09
CA ILE A 67 6.64 -0.96 -6.48
C ILE A 67 5.18 -1.40 -6.60
N LEU A 68 4.91 -2.53 -7.26
CA LEU A 68 3.56 -3.07 -7.42
C LEU A 68 2.94 -3.41 -6.06
N ALA A 69 3.68 -4.09 -5.18
CA ALA A 69 3.21 -4.48 -3.86
C ALA A 69 2.88 -3.25 -2.99
N LEU A 70 3.73 -2.22 -3.01
CA LEU A 70 3.47 -0.95 -2.31
C LEU A 70 2.29 -0.18 -2.91
N SER A 71 2.11 -0.26 -4.23
CA SER A 71 1.06 0.49 -4.94
C SER A 71 -0.25 -0.28 -5.07
N LEU A 72 -0.32 -1.50 -4.52
CA LEU A 72 -1.50 -2.37 -4.58
C LEU A 72 -2.79 -1.66 -4.13
N PRO A 73 -2.82 -0.87 -3.02
CA PRO A 73 -4.03 -0.15 -2.63
C PRO A 73 -4.51 0.83 -3.70
N GLY A 74 -3.57 1.51 -4.39
CA GLY A 74 -3.90 2.38 -5.52
C GLY A 74 -4.39 1.59 -6.72
N TYR A 75 -3.79 0.44 -7.05
CA TYR A 75 -4.30 -0.42 -8.12
C TYR A 75 -5.72 -0.93 -7.84
N LEU A 76 -6.03 -1.31 -6.60
CA LEU A 76 -7.38 -1.75 -6.22
C LEU A 76 -8.42 -0.62 -6.32
N VAL A 77 -8.05 0.62 -5.99
CA VAL A 77 -9.00 1.74 -6.02
C VAL A 77 -9.03 2.39 -7.41
N ALA A 78 -7.89 2.89 -7.86
CA ALA A 78 -7.77 3.58 -9.13
C ALA A 78 -7.90 2.63 -10.32
N GLY A 79 -7.41 1.41 -10.26
CA GLY A 79 -7.54 0.44 -11.37
C GLY A 79 -8.99 0.12 -11.68
N ASN A 80 -9.83 -0.08 -10.65
CA ASN A 80 -11.27 -0.26 -10.83
C ASN A 80 -11.95 0.99 -11.44
N ILE A 81 -11.54 2.20 -11.01
CA ILE A 81 -12.09 3.46 -11.56
C ILE A 81 -11.64 3.69 -13.01
N LEU A 82 -10.37 3.42 -13.31
CA LEU A 82 -9.77 3.59 -14.63
C LEU A 82 -10.34 2.59 -15.63
N ALA A 83 -10.74 1.40 -15.19
CA ALA A 83 -11.42 0.41 -16.03
C ALA A 83 -12.81 0.87 -16.53
N LEU A 84 -13.43 1.88 -15.89
CA LEU A 84 -14.68 2.49 -16.37
C LEU A 84 -14.45 3.61 -17.38
N LEU A 85 -13.21 4.07 -17.54
CA LEU A 85 -12.85 5.18 -18.41
C LEU A 85 -12.30 4.65 -19.75
N PRO A 86 -12.50 5.39 -20.87
CA PRO A 86 -11.88 5.03 -22.15
C PRO A 86 -10.36 5.00 -22.03
N GLU A 87 -9.67 4.18 -22.84
CA GLU A 87 -8.24 3.89 -22.72
C GLU A 87 -7.37 5.13 -22.42
N ILE A 88 -6.92 5.23 -21.16
CA ILE A 88 -6.01 6.28 -20.70
C ILE A 88 -4.57 5.79 -20.92
N PRO A 89 -3.66 6.65 -21.43
CA PRO A 89 -2.26 6.28 -21.56
C PRO A 89 -1.64 5.79 -20.24
N TRP A 90 -0.69 4.85 -20.35
CA TRP A 90 -0.13 4.16 -19.18
C TRP A 90 0.56 5.09 -18.16
N VAL A 91 1.20 6.18 -18.61
CA VAL A 91 1.87 7.15 -17.73
C VAL A 91 0.87 7.84 -16.78
N PRO A 92 -0.19 8.52 -17.26
CA PRO A 92 -1.20 9.09 -16.38
C PRO A 92 -1.86 8.06 -15.46
N SER A 93 -2.14 6.85 -15.95
CA SER A 93 -2.68 5.75 -15.12
C SER A 93 -1.76 5.44 -13.93
N LEU A 94 -0.46 5.31 -14.19
CA LEU A 94 0.54 5.03 -13.17
C LEU A 94 0.68 6.18 -12.15
N ILE A 95 0.61 7.44 -12.60
CA ILE A 95 0.60 8.61 -11.72
C ILE A 95 -0.61 8.56 -10.79
N ILE A 96 -1.80 8.27 -11.31
CA ILE A 96 -3.04 8.17 -10.52
C ILE A 96 -2.91 7.07 -9.46
N VAL A 97 -2.39 5.90 -9.83
CA VAL A 97 -2.15 4.79 -8.90
C VAL A 97 -1.17 5.16 -7.79
N ILE A 98 -0.06 5.83 -8.13
CA ILE A 98 0.95 6.26 -7.14
C ILE A 98 0.36 7.28 -6.17
N VAL A 99 -0.37 8.27 -6.69
CA VAL A 99 -1.00 9.33 -5.87
C VAL A 99 -2.06 8.73 -4.96
N THR A 100 -2.89 7.83 -5.47
CA THR A 100 -3.95 7.15 -4.70
C THR A 100 -3.35 6.30 -3.59
N SER A 101 -2.29 5.55 -3.87
CA SER A 101 -1.56 4.77 -2.85
C SER A 101 -0.92 5.69 -1.80
N GLY A 102 -0.30 6.79 -2.22
CA GLY A 102 0.26 7.79 -1.30
C GLY A 102 -0.79 8.38 -0.37
N ALA A 103 -1.97 8.72 -0.90
CA ALA A 103 -3.10 9.19 -0.11
C ALA A 103 -3.57 8.13 0.90
N PHE A 104 -3.61 6.86 0.50
CA PHE A 104 -3.95 5.74 1.37
C PHE A 104 -2.99 5.62 2.57
N TYR A 105 -1.67 5.62 2.32
CA TYR A 105 -0.66 5.59 3.40
C TYR A 105 -0.72 6.83 4.30
N PHE A 106 -0.97 8.01 3.72
CA PHE A 106 -1.16 9.23 4.49
C PHE A 106 -2.39 9.13 5.42
N LEU A 107 -3.52 8.63 4.91
CA LEU A 107 -4.75 8.43 5.67
C LEU A 107 -4.56 7.43 6.81
N ILE A 108 -3.86 6.31 6.58
CA ILE A 108 -3.50 5.35 7.64
C ILE A 108 -2.72 6.06 8.75
N GLY A 109 -1.67 6.80 8.40
CA GLY A 109 -0.88 7.52 9.39
C GLY A 109 -1.69 8.59 10.13
N LEU A 110 -2.64 9.25 9.45
CA LEU A 110 -3.55 10.22 10.05
C LEU A 110 -4.54 9.57 11.03
N LEU A 111 -5.08 8.39 10.71
CA LEU A 111 -5.94 7.63 11.61
C LEU A 111 -5.18 7.23 12.89
N ILE A 112 -3.93 6.79 12.75
CA ILE A 112 -3.06 6.45 13.90
C ILE A 112 -2.80 7.70 14.75
N ASP A 113 -2.45 8.83 14.13
CA ASP A 113 -2.23 10.10 14.82
C ASP A 113 -3.49 10.56 15.58
N LYS A 114 -4.69 10.46 14.97
CA LYS A 114 -5.95 10.81 15.62
C LYS A 114 -6.31 9.87 16.78
N LYS A 115 -6.09 8.56 16.63
CA LYS A 115 -6.28 7.57 17.70
C LYS A 115 -5.36 7.84 18.89
N ARG A 116 -4.08 8.13 18.63
CA ARG A 116 -3.08 8.43 19.67
C ARG A 116 -3.41 9.70 20.46
N ARG A 117 -3.98 10.70 19.80
CA ARG A 117 -4.46 11.95 20.44
C ARG A 117 -5.81 11.82 21.14
N LYS A 118 -6.39 10.61 21.25
CA LYS A 118 -7.74 10.34 21.79
C LYS A 118 -8.85 11.21 21.16
N LYS A 119 -8.63 11.76 19.96
CA LYS A 119 -9.61 12.62 19.26
C LYS A 119 -10.72 11.83 18.57
N ILE A 120 -10.68 10.49 18.62
CA ILE A 120 -11.68 9.60 18.03
C ILE A 120 -11.97 8.47 19.03
N SER A 121 -13.24 8.13 19.22
CA SER A 121 -13.66 6.97 20.01
C SER A 121 -13.38 5.66 19.25
N VAL A 122 -13.08 4.58 19.98
CA VAL A 122 -12.78 3.26 19.38
C VAL A 122 -13.91 2.77 18.45
N SER A 123 -15.16 3.15 18.75
CA SER A 123 -16.35 2.86 17.93
C SER A 123 -16.29 3.51 16.53
N GLY A 124 -15.81 4.76 16.43
CA GLY A 124 -15.67 5.44 15.14
C GLY A 124 -14.59 4.84 14.25
N ILE A 125 -13.49 4.35 14.84
CA ILE A 125 -12.43 3.66 14.08
C ILE A 125 -12.91 2.31 13.60
N ASN A 126 -13.62 1.54 14.44
CA ASN A 126 -14.16 0.25 14.02
C ASN A 126 -15.16 0.41 12.88
N LYS A 127 -16.07 1.39 12.93
CA LYS A 127 -16.97 1.68 11.80
C LYS A 127 -16.19 2.02 10.53
N LEU A 128 -15.17 2.88 10.62
CA LEU A 128 -14.37 3.26 9.46
C LEU A 128 -13.58 2.08 8.89
N VAL A 129 -12.99 1.23 9.73
CA VAL A 129 -12.32 0.00 9.32
C VAL A 129 -13.32 -0.96 8.67
N ILE A 130 -14.52 -1.11 9.23
CA ILE A 130 -15.57 -1.96 8.65
C ILE A 130 -15.99 -1.43 7.27
N TYR A 131 -16.29 -0.14 7.13
CA TYR A 131 -16.65 0.45 5.83
C TYR A 131 -15.53 0.31 4.80
N LEU A 132 -14.28 0.50 5.22
CA LEU A 132 -13.11 0.43 4.35
C LEU A 132 -12.79 -1.01 3.94
N SER A 133 -12.90 -1.97 4.85
CA SER A 133 -12.80 -3.41 4.56
C SER A 133 -13.94 -3.89 3.66
N PHE A 134 -15.18 -3.44 3.90
CA PHE A 134 -16.33 -3.82 3.08
C PHE A 134 -16.21 -3.22 1.68
N GLY A 135 -15.76 -1.97 1.56
CA GLY A 135 -15.48 -1.33 0.26
C GLY A 135 -14.36 -2.04 -0.51
N LEU A 136 -13.28 -2.43 0.16
CA LEU A 136 -12.20 -3.22 -0.45
C LEU A 136 -12.71 -4.60 -0.92
N LEU A 137 -13.51 -5.29 -0.11
CA LEU A 137 -14.13 -6.56 -0.49
C LEU A 137 -15.04 -6.42 -1.72
N LEU A 138 -15.81 -5.33 -1.79
CA LEU A 138 -16.74 -5.08 -2.89
C LEU A 138 -15.98 -4.75 -4.19
N LEU A 139 -14.92 -3.93 -4.11
CA LEU A 139 -14.01 -3.67 -5.23
C LEU A 139 -13.27 -4.94 -5.69
N PHE A 140 -12.87 -5.79 -4.74
CA PHE A 140 -12.25 -7.08 -5.05
C PHE A 140 -13.22 -8.01 -5.78
N LEU A 141 -14.48 -8.07 -5.34
CA LEU A 141 -15.56 -8.83 -6.00
C LEU A 141 -15.83 -8.32 -7.42
N ILE A 142 -15.86 -7.00 -7.64
CA ILE A 142 -16.02 -6.42 -8.97
C ILE A 142 -14.85 -6.80 -9.89
N SER A 143 -13.62 -6.70 -9.39
CA SER A 143 -12.42 -7.10 -10.13
C SER A 143 -12.43 -8.58 -10.49
N LEU A 144 -12.93 -9.44 -9.59
CA LEU A 144 -13.07 -10.88 -9.84
C LEU A 144 -14.16 -11.18 -10.87
N LEU A 145 -15.27 -10.44 -10.84
CA LEU A 145 -16.36 -10.58 -11.81
C LEU A 145 -15.91 -10.17 -13.22
N GLN A 146 -15.14 -9.09 -13.35
CA GLN A 146 -14.53 -8.68 -14.62
C GLN A 146 -13.50 -9.67 -15.16
N ALA A 147 -12.87 -10.49 -14.31
CA ALA A 147 -11.93 -11.52 -14.76
C ALA A 147 -12.62 -12.80 -15.27
N ILE A 148 -13.92 -12.97 -15.02
CA ILE A 148 -14.70 -14.17 -15.40
C ILE A 148 -15.54 -13.93 -16.67
N ILE A 149 -15.84 -12.68 -17.01
CA ILE A 149 -16.59 -12.26 -18.21
C ILE A 149 -15.61 -11.93 -19.34
#